data_AF-A0AA88RD55-F1
#
_entry.id   AF-A0AA88RD55-F1
#
_cell.length_a   1.000
_cell.length_b   1.000
_cell.length_c   1.000
_cell.angle_alpha   90.00
_cell.angle_beta   90.00
_cell.angle_gamma   90.00
#
_symmetry.space_group_name_H-M   'P 1'
#
loop_
_entity.id
_entity.type
_entity.pdbx_description
1 polymer ?
#
loop_
_entity_poly.entity_id
_entity_poly.type
_entity_poly.pdbx_seq_one_letter_code
_entity_poly.pdbx_strand_id
1 'polypeptide(L)'
;MQNLTMAEGEEVKNKQVVLKDYVSGFPKETDMVLKTGTMRLKVPRGVKGVVVKNLYLSCDPYMRARMSELAEGYVKAFTPGSPIAGLGVAKVLDSGDPSFNIGDLVWGLTGWEEYNLITATETIQNSTNRCAAFVLHRTSPTPSYVEDIAEGLESAPAALFGLFSGRNIGKQVVVVARE
;
A
#
# COMPACT_ATOMS: atom_id res chain seq x y z
N MET A 1 -18.96 -10.97 -15.81
CA MET A 1 -19.68 -10.45 -14.63
C MET A 1 -19.73 -11.55 -13.59
N GLN A 2 -18.83 -11.53 -12.61
CA GLN A 2 -18.96 -12.33 -11.39
C GLN A 2 -19.11 -11.35 -10.23
N ASN A 3 -20.36 -11.15 -9.79
CA ASN A 3 -20.64 -10.48 -8.54
C ASN A 3 -20.22 -11.45 -7.43
N LEU A 4 -19.02 -11.25 -6.90
CA LEU A 4 -18.60 -11.84 -5.63
C LEU A 4 -19.26 -11.04 -4.52
N THR A 5 -20.45 -11.45 -4.10
CA THR A 5 -20.92 -11.21 -2.74
C THR A 5 -19.98 -11.97 -1.81
N MET A 6 -18.88 -11.33 -1.42
CA MET A 6 -17.94 -11.88 -0.43
C MET A 6 -18.71 -12.06 0.89
N ALA A 7 -18.69 -13.27 1.43
CA ALA A 7 -19.44 -13.64 2.62
C ALA A 7 -18.91 -12.88 3.85
N GLU A 8 -19.82 -12.51 4.76
CA GLU A 8 -19.51 -11.74 5.96
C GLU A 8 -18.39 -12.38 6.80
N GLY A 9 -17.23 -11.71 6.91
CA GLY A 9 -16.17 -12.09 7.84
C GLY A 9 -15.26 -13.23 7.39
N GLU A 10 -15.21 -13.52 6.08
CA GLU A 10 -14.27 -14.51 5.53
C GLU A 10 -12.81 -14.14 5.89
N GLU A 11 -12.09 -15.13 6.41
CA GLU A 11 -10.66 -15.04 6.67
C GLU A 11 -9.93 -15.48 5.39
N VAL A 12 -9.23 -14.54 4.78
CA VAL A 12 -8.53 -14.75 3.52
C VAL A 12 -7.02 -14.78 3.73
N LYS A 13 -6.29 -15.38 2.80
CA LYS A 13 -4.84 -15.24 2.73
C LYS A 13 -4.50 -13.79 2.37
N ASN A 14 -3.47 -13.25 3.02
CA ASN A 14 -2.99 -11.89 2.79
C ASN A 14 -1.47 -11.93 2.67
N LYS A 15 -0.95 -11.77 1.45
CA LYS A 15 0.48 -11.60 1.22
C LYS A 15 0.91 -10.21 1.70
N GLN A 16 2.10 -10.14 2.31
CA GLN A 16 2.66 -8.95 2.90
C GLN A 16 4.16 -8.89 2.61
N VAL A 17 4.67 -7.69 2.34
CA VAL A 17 6.12 -7.43 2.27
C VAL A 17 6.54 -6.85 3.61
N VAL A 18 7.39 -7.60 4.30
CA VAL A 18 7.83 -7.34 5.66
C VAL A 18 9.30 -6.94 5.65
N LEU A 19 9.64 -5.90 6.43
CA LEU A 19 11.03 -5.56 6.72
C LEU A 19 11.60 -6.59 7.68
N LYS A 20 12.68 -7.28 7.33
CA LYS A 20 13.28 -8.31 8.18
C LYS A 20 13.92 -7.72 9.43
N ASP A 21 14.76 -6.70 9.22
CA ASP A 21 15.54 -6.01 10.23
C ASP A 21 15.86 -4.59 9.75
N TYR A 22 16.40 -3.76 10.62
CA TYR A 22 16.86 -2.43 10.25
C TYR A 22 18.00 -2.48 9.23
N VAL A 23 18.03 -1.49 8.35
CA VAL A 23 18.95 -1.39 7.22
C VAL A 23 20.00 -0.30 7.48
N SER A 24 21.27 -0.70 7.43
CA SER A 24 22.42 0.21 7.34
C SER A 24 22.82 0.42 5.87
N GLY A 25 23.18 1.66 5.48
CA GLY A 25 23.60 1.96 4.10
C GLY A 25 22.46 1.85 3.08
N PHE A 26 22.70 1.29 1.89
CA PHE A 26 21.65 1.14 0.87
C PHE A 26 20.80 -0.11 1.12
N PRO A 27 19.48 -0.03 0.89
CA PRO A 27 18.59 -1.19 1.06
C PRO A 27 18.85 -2.21 -0.04
N LYS A 28 18.71 -3.48 0.31
CA LYS A 28 18.80 -4.62 -0.61
C LYS A 28 17.45 -5.32 -0.64
N GLU A 29 17.18 -6.02 -1.73
CA GLU A 29 15.96 -6.84 -1.85
C GLU A 29 15.86 -7.87 -0.71
N THR A 30 17.00 -8.41 -0.26
CA THR A 30 17.09 -9.39 0.83
C THR A 30 16.69 -8.87 2.19
N ASP A 31 16.60 -7.54 2.38
CA ASP A 31 16.19 -6.92 3.64
C ASP A 31 14.67 -6.97 3.82
N MET A 32 13.96 -7.29 2.75
CA MET A 32 12.51 -7.48 2.72
C MET A 32 12.18 -8.96 2.47
N VAL A 33 11.03 -9.40 2.96
CA VAL A 33 10.55 -10.76 2.74
C VAL A 33 9.05 -10.77 2.50
N LEU A 34 8.64 -11.58 1.52
CA LEU A 34 7.24 -11.90 1.33
C LEU A 34 6.79 -12.89 2.40
N LYS A 35 5.80 -12.51 3.20
CA LYS A 35 5.10 -13.41 4.13
C LYS A 35 3.64 -13.53 3.69
N THR A 36 3.01 -14.65 4.01
CA THR A 36 1.57 -14.82 3.83
C THR A 36 0.95 -15.01 5.20
N GLY A 37 0.16 -14.03 5.62
CA GLY A 37 -0.69 -14.10 6.80
C GLY A 37 -2.13 -14.40 6.42
N THR A 38 -3.03 -14.24 7.38
CA THR A 38 -4.47 -14.23 7.17
C THR A 38 -5.08 -12.93 7.68
N MET A 39 -6.18 -12.50 7.06
CA MET A 39 -6.90 -11.30 7.46
C MET A 39 -8.40 -11.52 7.32
N ARG A 40 -9.17 -10.96 8.25
CA ARG A 40 -10.64 -10.90 8.15
C ARG A 40 -11.06 -9.69 7.33
N LEU A 41 -11.92 -9.90 6.34
CA LEU A 41 -12.43 -8.84 5.48
C LEU A 41 -13.61 -8.07 6.10
N LYS A 42 -13.59 -7.84 7.42
CA LYS A 42 -14.64 -7.11 8.14
C LYS A 42 -14.02 -6.27 9.25
N VAL A 43 -14.50 -5.05 9.39
CA VAL A 43 -14.09 -4.15 10.48
C VAL A 43 -14.60 -4.73 11.81
N PRO A 44 -13.75 -4.86 12.85
CA PRO A 44 -14.21 -5.32 14.15
C PRO A 44 -15.31 -4.41 14.71
N ARG A 45 -16.32 -5.00 15.37
CA ARG A 45 -17.45 -4.22 15.91
C ARG A 45 -16.97 -3.13 16.87
N GLY A 46 -17.49 -1.91 16.71
CA GLY A 46 -17.16 -0.77 17.55
C GLY A 46 -15.83 -0.09 17.21
N VAL A 47 -15.10 -0.57 16.21
CA VAL A 47 -13.89 0.08 15.71
C VAL A 47 -14.28 1.03 14.58
N LYS A 48 -13.88 2.31 14.72
CA LYS A 48 -13.88 3.26 13.61
C LYS A 48 -12.67 2.96 12.73
N GLY A 49 -12.89 2.24 11.63
CA GLY A 49 -11.83 1.83 10.72
C GLY A 49 -12.40 1.35 9.39
N VAL A 50 -11.51 1.09 8.44
CA VAL A 50 -11.86 0.72 7.07
C VAL A 50 -11.01 -0.48 6.65
N VAL A 51 -11.65 -1.54 6.18
CA VAL A 51 -10.96 -2.65 5.51
C VAL A 51 -10.85 -2.29 4.04
N VAL A 52 -9.63 -2.36 3.51
CA VAL A 52 -9.34 -2.04 2.12
C VAL A 52 -8.60 -3.17 1.43
N LYS A 53 -8.79 -3.27 0.10
CA LYS A 53 -7.96 -4.05 -0.82
C LYS A 53 -6.98 -3.11 -1.50
N ASN A 54 -5.69 -3.28 -1.29
CA ASN A 54 -4.68 -2.47 -1.95
C ASN A 54 -4.61 -2.82 -3.44
N LEU A 55 -4.60 -1.79 -4.28
CA LEU A 55 -4.51 -1.92 -5.73
C LEU A 55 -3.13 -1.52 -6.22
N TYR A 56 -2.60 -0.41 -5.67
CA TYR A 56 -1.30 0.14 -6.05
C TYR A 56 -0.54 0.63 -4.82
N LEU A 57 0.78 0.46 -4.84
CA LEU A 57 1.69 0.93 -3.80
C LEU A 57 2.78 1.81 -4.42
N SER A 58 3.09 2.90 -3.75
CA SER A 58 4.12 3.84 -4.14
C SER A 58 5.47 3.44 -3.54
N CYS A 59 6.52 3.42 -4.36
CA CYS A 59 7.89 3.38 -3.88
C CYS A 59 8.43 4.82 -3.82
N ASP A 60 8.80 5.28 -2.62
CA ASP A 60 9.25 6.66 -2.40
C ASP A 60 10.61 6.73 -1.69
N PRO A 61 11.46 7.73 -2.01
CA PRO A 61 12.78 7.85 -1.37
C PRO A 61 12.73 7.99 0.16
N TYR A 62 11.68 8.61 0.71
CA TYR A 62 11.53 8.78 2.16
C TYR A 62 11.45 7.44 2.90
N MET A 63 11.03 6.37 2.23
CA MET A 63 10.91 5.05 2.85
C MET A 63 12.24 4.52 3.35
N ARG A 64 13.36 4.93 2.72
CA ARG A 64 14.70 4.56 3.20
C ARG A 64 14.97 5.09 4.60
N ALA A 65 14.62 6.33 4.90
CA ALA A 65 14.87 6.91 6.22
C ALA A 65 14.17 6.08 7.32
N ARG A 66 12.97 5.55 7.01
CA ARG A 66 12.17 4.71 7.92
C ARG A 66 12.71 3.30 8.10
N MET A 67 13.61 2.83 7.24
CA MET A 67 14.26 1.51 7.39
C MET A 67 15.45 1.53 8.35
N SER A 68 15.86 2.70 8.86
CA SER A 68 16.92 2.84 9.86
C SER A 68 16.35 2.78 11.28
N GLU A 69 17.06 2.16 12.22
CA GLU A 69 16.71 2.21 13.66
C GLU A 69 16.78 3.65 14.19
N LEU A 70 17.77 4.40 13.73
CA LEU A 70 18.01 5.81 14.05
C LEU A 70 17.14 6.77 13.23
N ALA A 71 15.93 6.36 12.83
CA ALA A 71 15.02 7.27 12.15
C ALA A 71 14.56 8.36 13.13
N GLU A 72 15.36 9.42 13.25
CA GLU A 72 15.06 10.62 14.01
C GLU A 72 14.33 11.63 13.10
N GLY A 73 13.14 12.09 13.52
CA GLY A 73 12.37 13.10 12.78
C GLY A 73 10.85 12.87 12.78
N TYR A 74 10.16 13.51 11.83
CA TYR A 74 8.69 13.53 11.72
C TYR A 74 8.06 12.18 11.31
N VAL A 75 8.85 11.26 10.74
CA VAL A 75 8.35 9.99 10.19
C VAL A 75 8.93 8.81 10.96
N LYS A 76 8.06 8.10 11.68
CA LYS A 76 8.44 6.96 12.53
C LYS A 76 9.08 5.82 11.72
N ALA A 77 10.14 5.22 12.27
CA ALA A 77 10.76 4.01 11.74
C ALA A 77 9.73 2.90 11.49
N PHE A 78 10.01 2.06 10.51
CA PHE A 78 9.31 0.79 10.36
C PHE A 78 9.66 -0.12 11.52
N THR A 79 8.71 -0.98 11.90
CA THR A 79 8.95 -2.02 12.88
C THR A 79 9.41 -3.28 12.15
N PRO A 80 10.62 -3.79 12.40
CA PRO A 80 11.06 -5.09 11.89
C PRO A 80 10.04 -6.20 12.21
N GLY A 81 9.82 -7.10 11.25
CA GLY A 81 8.84 -8.17 11.35
C GLY A 81 7.41 -7.77 11.00
N SER A 82 7.10 -6.47 10.85
CA SER A 82 5.80 -5.96 10.42
C SER A 82 5.77 -5.60 8.93
N PRO A 83 4.57 -5.55 8.30
CA PRO A 83 4.42 -5.04 6.94
C PRO A 83 4.98 -3.62 6.82
N ILE A 84 5.66 -3.35 5.70
CA ILE A 84 6.13 -2.01 5.37
C ILE A 84 4.92 -1.10 5.17
N ALA A 85 4.95 0.13 5.68
CA ALA A 85 3.90 1.11 5.45
C ALA A 85 4.33 2.13 4.39
N GLY A 86 3.45 2.44 3.45
CA GLY A 86 3.73 3.38 2.36
C GLY A 86 2.46 4.07 1.87
N LEU A 87 2.62 4.94 0.88
CA LEU A 87 1.47 5.51 0.20
C LEU A 87 0.92 4.49 -0.80
N GLY A 88 -0.40 4.41 -0.93
CA GLY A 88 -1.05 3.53 -1.87
C GLY A 88 -2.44 3.98 -2.25
N VAL A 89 -3.00 3.29 -3.24
CA VAL A 89 -4.41 3.40 -3.65
C VAL A 89 -5.07 2.06 -3.37
N ALA A 90 -6.23 2.12 -2.73
CA ALA A 90 -6.95 0.94 -2.28
C ALA A 90 -8.46 1.11 -2.48
N LYS A 91 -9.18 -0.02 -2.55
CA LYS A 91 -10.64 -0.07 -2.65
C LYS A 91 -11.23 -0.49 -1.31
N VAL A 92 -12.23 0.25 -0.84
CA VAL A 92 -12.93 -0.05 0.41
C VAL A 92 -13.77 -1.31 0.25
N LEU A 93 -13.58 -2.28 1.15
CA LEU A 93 -14.35 -3.53 1.21
C LEU A 93 -15.36 -3.54 2.35
N ASP A 94 -15.01 -2.93 3.49
CA ASP A 94 -15.90 -2.77 4.63
C ASP A 94 -15.52 -1.51 5.41
N SER A 95 -16.49 -0.87 6.06
CA SER A 95 -16.27 0.39 6.76
C SER A 95 -17.08 0.48 8.05
N GLY A 96 -16.38 0.78 9.14
CA GLY A 96 -16.95 1.25 10.41
C GLY A 96 -16.90 2.78 10.55
N ASP A 97 -16.43 3.50 9.52
CA ASP A 97 -16.40 4.96 9.47
C ASP A 97 -17.42 5.47 8.44
N PRO A 98 -18.43 6.27 8.84
CA PRO A 98 -19.47 6.77 7.93
C PRO A 98 -18.93 7.69 6.82
N SER A 99 -17.68 8.11 6.89
CA SER A 99 -17.03 8.93 5.86
C SER A 99 -16.63 8.14 4.60
N PHE A 100 -16.67 6.81 4.67
CA PHE A 100 -16.25 5.91 3.59
C PHE A 100 -17.31 4.86 3.31
N ASN A 101 -17.66 4.69 2.05
CA ASN A 101 -18.59 3.69 1.58
C ASN A 101 -17.85 2.49 0.96
N ILE A 102 -18.47 1.32 1.04
CA ILE A 102 -17.98 0.12 0.35
C ILE A 102 -17.91 0.40 -1.16
N GLY A 103 -16.77 0.07 -1.76
CA GLY A 103 -16.49 0.31 -3.17
C GLY A 103 -15.77 1.63 -3.45
N ASP A 104 -15.66 2.55 -2.48
CA ASP A 104 -14.88 3.78 -2.65
C ASP A 104 -13.42 3.47 -2.96
N LEU A 105 -12.82 4.27 -3.83
CA LEU A 105 -11.37 4.31 -4.00
C LEU A 105 -10.80 5.33 -3.02
N VAL A 106 -9.80 4.92 -2.26
CA VAL A 106 -9.09 5.76 -1.30
C VAL A 106 -7.61 5.77 -1.60
N TRP A 107 -6.95 6.88 -1.29
CA TRP A 107 -5.50 7.01 -1.34
C TRP A 107 -4.97 7.52 -0.01
N GLY A 108 -3.78 7.07 0.38
CA GLY A 108 -3.16 7.48 1.65
C GLY A 108 -2.19 6.43 2.17
N LEU A 109 -1.92 6.46 3.48
CA LEU A 109 -1.04 5.49 4.12
C LEU A 109 -1.71 4.13 4.23
N THR A 110 -1.05 3.09 3.73
CA THR A 110 -1.47 1.69 3.82
C THR A 110 -0.26 0.77 4.00
N GLY A 111 -0.48 -0.48 4.38
CA GLY A 111 0.54 -1.53 4.42
C GLY A 111 0.88 -2.04 3.03
N TRP A 112 2.11 -2.53 2.86
CA TRP A 112 2.56 -3.28 1.68
C TRP A 112 2.05 -4.71 1.78
N GLU A 113 0.76 -4.86 1.51
CA GLU A 113 -0.01 -6.09 1.64
C GLU A 113 -1.20 -6.09 0.67
N GLU A 114 -1.88 -7.22 0.51
CA GLU A 114 -3.06 -7.31 -0.37
C GLU A 114 -4.30 -6.67 0.27
N TYR A 115 -4.49 -6.87 1.56
CA TYR A 115 -5.60 -6.35 2.35
C TYR A 115 -5.08 -5.69 3.62
N ASN A 116 -5.72 -4.59 4.05
CA ASN A 116 -5.30 -3.87 5.25
C ASN A 116 -6.51 -3.32 6.02
N LEU A 117 -6.42 -3.32 7.37
CA LEU A 117 -7.38 -2.65 8.25
C LEU A 117 -6.79 -1.31 8.67
N ILE A 118 -7.36 -0.23 8.17
CA ILE A 118 -6.92 1.13 8.46
C ILE A 118 -7.80 1.69 9.58
N THR A 119 -7.24 1.83 10.78
CA THR A 119 -7.92 2.45 11.93
C THR A 119 -7.71 3.96 12.01
N ALA A 120 -6.59 4.46 11.47
CA ALA A 120 -6.28 5.89 11.38
C ALA A 120 -6.87 6.47 10.09
N THR A 121 -8.20 6.60 10.04
CA THR A 121 -8.94 6.96 8.83
C THR A 121 -8.64 8.37 8.33
N GLU A 122 -8.07 9.24 9.17
CA GLU A 122 -7.55 10.56 8.80
C GLU A 122 -6.33 10.52 7.86
N THR A 123 -5.66 9.36 7.77
CA THR A 123 -4.48 9.17 6.90
C THR A 123 -4.85 8.78 5.47
N ILE A 124 -6.14 8.56 5.19
CA ILE A 124 -6.68 8.22 3.88
C ILE A 124 -7.74 9.21 3.44
N GLN A 125 -7.86 9.41 2.13
CA GLN A 125 -8.83 10.32 1.53
C GLN A 125 -9.54 9.64 0.37
N ASN A 126 -10.83 9.93 0.19
CA ASN A 126 -11.60 9.44 -0.93
C ASN A 126 -11.08 10.06 -2.24
N SER A 127 -10.83 9.21 -3.24
CA SER A 127 -10.28 9.56 -4.54
C SER A 127 -11.32 10.09 -5.54
N THR A 128 -12.55 10.35 -5.10
CA THR A 128 -13.62 10.99 -5.90
C THR A 128 -13.25 12.36 -6.47
N ASN A 129 -12.16 12.98 -6.00
CA ASN A 129 -11.52 14.13 -6.65
C ASN A 129 -10.08 13.80 -7.10
N ARG A 130 -9.67 14.49 -8.18
CA ARG A 130 -8.45 14.41 -9.04
C ARG A 130 -7.11 13.84 -8.50
N CYS A 131 -6.92 13.50 -7.22
CA CYS A 131 -5.65 13.02 -6.68
C CYS A 131 -5.34 11.55 -6.96
N ALA A 132 -6.34 10.69 -7.26
CA ALA A 132 -6.07 9.37 -7.84
C ALA A 132 -5.37 9.44 -9.21
N ALA A 133 -5.28 10.63 -9.80
CA ALA A 133 -4.49 10.89 -11.00
C ALA A 133 -3.03 10.48 -10.91
N PHE A 134 -2.47 10.42 -9.69
CA PHE A 134 -1.05 10.14 -9.51
C PHE A 134 -0.68 8.66 -9.76
N VAL A 135 -1.66 7.78 -9.91
CA VAL A 135 -1.46 6.34 -10.14
C VAL A 135 -2.45 5.74 -11.16
N LEU A 136 -3.60 6.39 -11.40
CA LEU A 136 -4.69 5.85 -12.24
C LEU A 136 -4.92 6.60 -13.56
N HIS A 137 -3.99 7.44 -14.03
CA HIS A 137 -4.21 8.27 -15.22
C HIS A 137 -4.06 7.53 -16.56
N ARG A 138 -5.10 6.76 -16.91
CA ARG A 138 -5.42 6.46 -18.31
C ARG A 138 -6.39 7.45 -18.97
N THR A 139 -6.80 8.55 -18.31
CA THR A 139 -7.94 9.36 -18.80
C THR A 139 -7.81 10.89 -18.75
N SER A 140 -6.64 11.51 -18.52
CA SER A 140 -6.49 12.98 -18.54
C SER A 140 -5.59 13.49 -19.68
N PRO A 141 -5.92 14.63 -20.33
CA PRO A 141 -5.19 15.18 -21.48
C PRO A 141 -3.99 16.10 -21.11
N THR A 142 -3.46 16.02 -19.88
CA THR A 142 -2.31 16.82 -19.41
C THR A 142 -0.98 16.05 -19.54
N PRO A 143 0.21 16.71 -19.58
CA PRO A 143 1.48 16.07 -19.89
C PRO A 143 1.70 14.76 -19.13
N SER A 144 1.97 13.70 -19.88
CA SER A 144 2.15 12.33 -19.39
C SER A 144 3.37 12.27 -18.46
N TYR A 145 3.11 12.01 -17.18
CA TYR A 145 4.17 11.67 -16.24
C TYR A 145 4.68 10.25 -16.58
N VAL A 146 6.00 10.02 -16.48
CA VAL A 146 6.57 8.69 -16.75
C VAL A 146 6.51 7.89 -15.46
N GLU A 147 5.90 6.71 -15.53
CA GLU A 147 5.80 5.77 -14.42
C GLU A 147 6.57 4.49 -14.76
N ASP A 148 7.24 3.94 -13.76
CA ASP A 148 7.86 2.63 -13.81
C ASP A 148 7.00 1.67 -12.98
N ILE A 149 6.41 0.68 -13.64
CA ILE A 149 5.40 -0.20 -13.08
C ILE A 149 5.98 -1.59 -12.84
N ALA A 150 6.00 -2.00 -11.58
CA ALA A 150 6.28 -3.37 -11.17
C ALA A 150 4.97 -4.12 -10.88
N GLU A 151 4.73 -5.23 -11.57
CA GLU A 151 3.52 -6.04 -11.36
C GLU A 151 3.76 -7.07 -10.24
N GLY A 152 2.77 -7.23 -9.37
CA GLY A 152 2.79 -8.18 -8.26
C GLY A 152 3.45 -7.61 -7.00
N LEU A 153 2.87 -7.92 -5.85
CA LEU A 153 3.38 -7.48 -4.55
C LEU A 153 4.79 -8.04 -4.27
N GLU A 154 5.09 -9.25 -4.77
CA GLU A 154 6.40 -9.88 -4.71
C GLU A 154 7.52 -9.08 -5.38
N SER A 155 7.18 -8.21 -6.33
CA SER A 155 8.13 -7.34 -7.03
C SER A 155 8.47 -6.07 -6.25
N ALA A 156 7.76 -5.77 -5.15
CA ALA A 156 7.95 -4.53 -4.40
C ALA A 156 9.37 -4.35 -3.83
N PRO A 157 10.05 -5.38 -3.30
CA PRO A 157 11.44 -5.27 -2.89
C PRO A 157 12.39 -4.87 -4.02
N ALA A 158 12.24 -5.49 -5.20
CA ALA A 158 13.03 -5.18 -6.37
C ALA A 158 12.74 -3.77 -6.91
N ALA A 159 11.47 -3.35 -6.90
CA ALA A 159 11.05 -2.01 -7.29
C ALA A 159 11.66 -0.93 -6.38
N LEU A 160 11.59 -1.12 -5.06
CA LEU A 160 12.17 -0.18 -4.10
C LEU A 160 13.70 -0.12 -4.24
N PHE A 161 14.35 -1.26 -4.43
CA PHE A 161 15.78 -1.29 -4.69
C PHE A 161 16.13 -0.63 -6.05
N GLY A 162 15.30 -0.82 -7.07
CA GLY A 162 15.37 -0.15 -8.37
C GLY A 162 15.40 1.38 -8.24
N LEU A 163 14.54 1.91 -7.36
CA LEU A 163 14.48 3.33 -7.03
C LEU A 163 15.81 3.89 -6.50
N PHE A 164 16.46 3.18 -5.56
CA PHE A 164 17.72 3.64 -4.96
C PHE A 164 18.96 3.35 -5.81
N SER A 165 18.85 2.43 -6.77
CA SER A 165 19.92 2.11 -7.73
C SER A 165 19.85 2.95 -9.01
N GLY A 166 18.86 3.83 -9.14
CA GLY A 166 18.66 4.66 -10.34
C GLY A 166 18.24 3.87 -11.57
N ARG A 167 17.64 2.69 -11.39
CA ARG A 167 17.15 1.84 -12.48
C ARG A 167 15.76 2.22 -12.96
N ASN A 168 15.03 3.04 -12.19
CA ASN A 168 13.68 3.46 -12.52
C ASN A 168 13.64 4.75 -13.35
N ILE A 169 12.60 4.91 -14.16
CA ILE A 169 12.32 6.16 -14.86
C ILE A 169 11.02 6.75 -14.31
N GLY A 170 11.12 7.94 -13.71
CA GLY A 170 9.97 8.63 -13.12
C GLY A 170 9.46 7.95 -11.85
N LYS A 171 8.13 7.80 -11.70
CA LYS A 171 7.51 7.32 -10.45
C LYS A 171 7.50 5.81 -10.44
N GLN A 172 8.16 5.22 -9.45
CA GLN A 172 8.10 3.78 -9.22
C GLN A 172 6.80 3.40 -8.50
N VAL A 173 5.99 2.56 -9.13
CA VAL A 173 4.72 2.05 -8.61
C VAL A 173 4.71 0.52 -8.66
N VAL A 174 4.09 -0.10 -7.65
CA VAL A 174 3.83 -1.54 -7.61
C VAL A 174 2.34 -1.77 -7.77
N VAL A 175 1.93 -2.58 -8.75
CA VAL A 175 0.54 -3.01 -8.94
C VAL A 175 0.32 -4.27 -8.12
N VAL A 176 -0.49 -4.17 -7.08
CA VAL A 176 -0.85 -5.28 -6.20
C VAL A 176 -2.00 -6.08 -6.80
N ALA A 177 -3.03 -5.37 -7.27
CA ALA A 177 -4.19 -5.95 -7.91
C ALA A 177 -4.80 -4.97 -8.91
N ARG A 178 -5.32 -5.50 -10.02
CA ARG A 178 -6.14 -4.72 -10.94
C ARG A 178 -7.59 -4.72 -10.46
N GLU A 179 -8.29 -3.62 -10.73
CA GLU A 179 -9.72 -3.49 -10.47
C GLU A 179 -10.56 -4.44 -11.34
#